data_AF-U4U168-F1
#
_entry.id   AF-U4U168-F1
#
_cell.length_a   1.000
_cell.length_b   1.000
_cell.length_c   1.000
_cell.angle_alpha   90.00
_cell.angle_beta   90.00
_cell.angle_gamma   90.00
#
_symmetry.space_group_name_H-M   'P 1'
#
loop_
_entity.id
_entity.type
_entity.pdbx_description
1 polymer ?
#
loop_
_entity_poly.entity_id
_entity_poly.type
_entity_poly.pdbx_seq_one_letter_code
_entity_poly.pdbx_strand_id
1 'polypeptide(L)'
;MSFSALISQFKRLCLPSVISAHRHISTDPNLFFRATPCLMAEPLKKKKKMDPAVVRAREERKKKRLEKQIRRLEKNTRQLKPIQECEVPLNLLDEKLARQRGISHSAELLEKRVLLEKRWANFKREQVLSDLQTIDRLLFCQQKALDELRNESEELYQEAIQFDFHLIPFTSVGPVETPAIENYDVPDGEYQDVSKKWT
;
A
#
# COMPACT_ATOMS: atom_id res chain seq x y z
N MET A 1 24.87 -40.26 88.13
CA MET A 1 24.01 -40.80 87.05
C MET A 1 23.61 -39.66 86.13
N SER A 2 24.42 -39.28 85.15
CA SER A 2 24.18 -38.05 84.38
C SER A 2 23.22 -38.28 83.21
N PHE A 3 22.13 -37.51 83.21
CA PHE A 3 21.07 -37.40 82.19
C PHE A 3 21.55 -37.08 80.75
N SER A 4 22.85 -36.95 80.51
CA SER A 4 23.45 -36.61 79.21
C SER A 4 23.23 -37.66 78.12
N ALA A 5 23.10 -38.94 78.49
CA ALA A 5 22.88 -40.02 77.52
C ALA A 5 21.48 -39.98 76.87
N LEU A 6 20.45 -39.63 77.64
CA LEU A 6 19.05 -39.56 77.19
C LEU A 6 18.84 -38.44 76.16
N ILE A 7 19.50 -37.30 76.33
CA ILE A 7 19.39 -36.14 75.44
C ILE A 7 20.00 -36.44 74.05
N SER A 8 20.97 -37.34 73.95
CA SER A 8 21.59 -37.72 72.66
C SER A 8 20.62 -38.46 71.72
N GLN A 9 19.67 -39.22 72.27
CA GLN A 9 18.74 -40.04 71.48
C GLN A 9 17.65 -39.19 70.80
N PHE A 10 17.28 -38.05 71.39
CA PHE A 10 16.28 -37.15 70.81
C PHE A 10 16.81 -36.22 69.70
N LYS A 11 18.13 -36.16 69.48
CA LYS A 11 18.72 -35.31 68.41
C LYS A 11 18.34 -35.74 66.99
N ARG A 12 17.80 -36.95 66.79
CA ARG A 12 17.37 -37.45 65.47
C ARG A 12 15.91 -37.11 65.12
N LEU A 13 15.12 -36.60 66.07
CA LEU A 13 13.70 -36.28 65.87
C LEU A 13 13.43 -34.78 65.70
N CYS A 14 14.46 -33.95 65.85
CA CYS A 14 14.38 -32.53 65.58
C CYS A 14 15.16 -32.21 64.30
N LEU A 15 14.47 -31.67 63.30
CA LEU A 15 15.13 -30.99 62.19
C LEU A 15 16.00 -29.88 62.79
N PRO A 16 17.31 -29.81 62.49
CA PRO A 16 18.13 -28.74 63.02
C PRO A 16 17.55 -27.42 62.53
N SER A 17 17.05 -26.61 63.46
CA SER A 17 16.76 -25.21 63.19
C SER A 17 18.05 -24.60 62.65
N VAL A 18 18.03 -24.18 61.38
CA VAL A 18 19.17 -23.58 60.68
C VAL A 18 19.40 -22.16 61.22
N ILE A 19 19.74 -22.08 62.50
CA ILE A 19 20.39 -20.93 63.11
C ILE A 19 21.77 -21.42 63.52
N SER A 20 22.58 -21.72 62.50
CA SER A 20 23.99 -22.02 62.69
C SER A 20 24.70 -20.72 63.07
N ALA A 21 24.90 -20.51 64.37
CA ALA A 21 25.75 -19.46 64.92
C ALA A 21 27.23 -19.86 64.88
N HIS A 22 27.69 -20.45 63.77
CA HIS A 22 29.10 -20.71 63.52
C HIS A 22 29.57 -19.83 62.36
N ARG A 23 30.57 -18.98 62.64
CA ARG A 23 31.33 -18.26 61.60
C ARG A 23 31.99 -19.31 60.70
N HIS A 24 31.39 -19.57 59.55
CA HIS A 24 32.03 -20.33 58.49
C HIS A 24 33.06 -19.41 57.82
N ILE A 25 34.30 -19.43 58.31
CA ILE A 25 35.45 -18.93 57.56
C ILE A 25 35.73 -19.99 56.50
N SER A 26 35.35 -19.70 55.25
CA SER A 26 35.69 -20.49 54.07
C SER A 26 36.45 -19.59 53.11
N THR A 27 37.54 -20.10 52.52
CA THR A 27 38.36 -19.40 51.53
C THR A 27 37.94 -19.67 50.09
N ASP A 28 36.85 -20.40 49.87
CA ASP A 28 36.31 -20.68 48.54
C ASP A 28 35.29 -19.62 48.09
N PRO A 29 35.19 -19.29 46.79
CA PRO A 29 34.26 -18.29 46.30
C PRO A 29 32.81 -18.66 46.63
N ASN A 30 32.07 -17.71 47.23
CA ASN A 30 30.68 -17.88 47.64
C ASN A 30 29.79 -18.35 46.48
N LEU A 31 29.46 -19.65 46.44
CA LEU A 31 28.35 -20.14 45.64
C LEU A 31 27.06 -19.69 46.34
N PHE A 32 26.49 -18.57 45.87
CA PHE A 32 25.26 -17.93 46.37
C PHE A 32 24.00 -18.80 46.19
N PHE A 33 23.98 -20.01 46.75
CA PHE A 33 22.79 -20.84 46.77
C PHE A 33 21.73 -20.21 47.67
N ARG A 34 20.75 -19.55 47.05
CA ARG A 34 19.52 -19.14 47.73
C ARG A 34 18.55 -20.32 47.70
N ALA A 35 18.39 -20.98 48.85
CA ALA A 35 17.25 -21.88 49.04
C ALA A 35 15.98 -21.03 49.12
N THR A 36 15.01 -21.26 48.22
CA THR A 36 13.67 -20.67 48.38
C THR A 36 13.05 -21.24 49.65
N PRO A 37 12.38 -20.42 50.48
CA PRO A 37 11.69 -20.93 51.66
C PRO A 37 10.62 -21.93 51.18
N CYS A 38 10.57 -23.12 51.80
CA CYS A 38 9.52 -24.09 51.53
C CYS A 38 8.18 -23.53 51.99
N LEU A 39 7.49 -22.81 51.11
CA LEU A 39 6.11 -22.37 51.33
C LEU A 39 5.25 -23.63 51.32
N MET A 40 4.79 -24.06 52.49
CA MET A 40 3.87 -25.19 52.65
C MET A 40 2.44 -24.82 52.22
N ALA A 41 2.31 -24.22 51.03
CA ALA A 41 1.03 -23.85 50.44
C ALA A 41 0.31 -25.10 49.92
N GLU A 42 -1.03 -25.10 49.97
CA GLU A 42 -1.82 -26.14 49.34
C GLU A 42 -1.46 -26.25 47.83
N PRO A 43 -1.37 -27.47 47.27
CA PRO A 43 -1.11 -27.64 45.84
C PRO A 43 -2.07 -26.79 45.00
N LEU A 44 -1.55 -26.05 44.02
CA LEU A 44 -2.36 -25.15 43.18
C LEU A 44 -3.55 -25.92 42.58
N LYS A 45 -4.76 -25.44 42.86
CA LYS A 45 -5.98 -26.02 42.27
C LYS A 45 -5.87 -25.98 40.75
N LYS A 46 -6.05 -27.15 40.11
CA LYS A 46 -6.03 -27.28 38.66
C LYS A 46 -7.02 -26.31 38.03
N LYS A 47 -6.56 -25.47 37.10
CA LYS A 47 -7.45 -24.57 36.35
C LYS A 47 -8.53 -25.39 35.65
N LYS A 48 -9.80 -25.09 35.93
CA LYS A 48 -10.94 -25.75 35.28
C LYS A 48 -10.96 -25.38 33.80
N LYS A 49 -11.19 -26.37 32.94
CA LYS A 49 -11.43 -26.14 31.50
C LYS A 49 -12.71 -25.31 31.39
N MET A 50 -12.69 -24.23 30.60
CA MET A 50 -13.88 -23.44 30.38
C MET A 50 -14.93 -24.25 29.62
N ASP A 51 -16.20 -23.94 29.86
CA ASP A 51 -17.30 -24.61 29.18
C ASP A 51 -17.19 -24.43 27.65
N PRO A 52 -17.42 -25.50 26.87
CA PRO A 52 -17.31 -25.45 25.41
C PRO A 52 -18.27 -24.44 24.77
N ALA A 53 -19.40 -24.12 25.42
CA ALA A 53 -20.32 -23.07 24.98
C ALA A 53 -19.70 -21.67 25.10
N VAL A 54 -18.95 -21.39 26.18
CA VAL A 54 -18.29 -20.10 26.39
C VAL A 54 -17.13 -19.89 25.43
N VAL A 55 -16.40 -20.97 25.08
CA VAL A 55 -15.33 -20.94 24.07
C VAL A 55 -15.90 -20.61 22.69
N ARG A 56 -16.95 -21.33 22.24
CA ARG A 56 -17.64 -21.06 20.97
C ARG A 56 -18.18 -19.63 20.89
N ALA A 57 -18.82 -19.15 21.95
CA ALA A 57 -19.33 -17.78 21.99
C ALA A 57 -18.21 -16.71 21.90
N ARG A 58 -17.02 -16.97 22.46
CA ARG A 58 -15.85 -16.08 22.31
C ARG A 58 -15.31 -16.09 20.88
N GLU A 59 -15.25 -17.25 20.25
CA GLU A 59 -14.81 -17.40 18.86
C GLU A 59 -15.77 -16.73 17.88
N GLU A 60 -17.09 -16.91 18.04
CA GLU A 60 -18.09 -16.23 17.23
C GLU A 60 -18.03 -14.70 17.39
N ARG A 61 -17.78 -14.20 18.60
CA ARG A 61 -17.55 -12.77 18.84
C ARG A 61 -16.31 -12.27 18.12
N LYS A 62 -15.21 -13.04 18.11
CA LYS A 62 -14.00 -12.69 17.34
C LYS A 62 -14.26 -12.70 15.85
N LYS A 63 -14.94 -13.71 15.32
CA LYS A 63 -15.32 -13.82 13.90
C LYS A 63 -16.17 -12.62 13.46
N LYS A 64 -17.21 -12.28 14.21
CA LYS A 64 -18.07 -11.11 13.93
C LYS A 64 -17.31 -9.79 13.98
N ARG A 65 -16.32 -9.65 14.86
CA ARG A 65 -15.46 -8.44 14.93
C ARG A 65 -14.57 -8.33 13.69
N LEU A 66 -13.91 -9.42 13.31
CA LEU A 66 -13.07 -9.49 12.12
C LEU A 66 -13.89 -9.23 10.86
N GLU A 67 -15.07 -9.84 10.73
CA GLU A 67 -15.97 -9.62 9.60
C GLU A 67 -16.40 -8.15 9.48
N LYS A 68 -16.74 -7.50 10.59
CA LYS A 68 -17.05 -6.05 10.59
C LYS A 68 -15.85 -5.21 10.19
N GLN A 69 -14.65 -5.58 10.62
CA GLN A 69 -13.42 -4.86 10.28
C GLN A 69 -13.09 -5.02 8.79
N ILE A 70 -13.22 -6.23 8.25
CA ILE A 70 -13.07 -6.52 6.82
C ILE A 70 -14.06 -5.68 6.02
N ARG A 71 -15.35 -5.68 6.37
CA ARG A 71 -16.37 -4.86 5.69
C ARG A 71 -16.06 -3.35 5.72
N ARG A 72 -15.44 -2.84 6.79
CA ARG A 72 -15.02 -1.43 6.88
C ARG A 72 -13.81 -1.14 5.99
N LEU A 73 -12.81 -2.02 5.99
CA LEU A 73 -11.64 -1.90 5.12
C LEU A 73 -12.03 -1.99 3.64
N GLU A 74 -12.89 -2.94 3.27
CA GLU A 74 -13.41 -3.07 1.91
C GLU A 74 -14.20 -1.84 1.45
N LYS A 75 -14.89 -1.15 2.36
CA LYS A 75 -15.58 0.10 2.02
C LYS A 75 -14.58 1.24 1.77
N ASN A 76 -13.48 1.29 2.51
CA ASN A 76 -12.44 2.31 2.35
C ASN A 76 -11.62 2.10 1.07
N THR A 77 -11.23 0.84 0.76
CA THR A 77 -10.44 0.54 -0.45
C THR A 77 -11.15 0.88 -1.76
N ARG A 78 -12.49 0.97 -1.74
CA ARG A 78 -13.30 1.37 -2.89
C ARG A 78 -13.40 2.90 -3.07
N GLN A 79 -12.99 3.69 -2.07
CA GLN A 79 -12.99 5.15 -2.20
C GLN A 79 -11.80 5.56 -3.07
N LEU A 80 -12.11 6.14 -4.23
CA LEU A 80 -11.08 6.67 -5.12
C LEU A 80 -10.48 7.94 -4.51
N LYS A 81 -9.19 8.16 -4.77
CA LYS A 81 -8.54 9.42 -4.42
C LYS A 81 -9.19 10.57 -5.21
N PRO A 82 -9.46 11.72 -4.58
CA PRO A 82 -10.04 12.85 -5.30
C PRO A 82 -9.06 13.41 -6.33
N ILE A 83 -9.58 13.85 -7.47
CA ILE A 83 -8.80 14.44 -8.57
C ILE A 83 -8.78 15.96 -8.37
N GLN A 84 -7.68 16.47 -7.82
CA GLN A 84 -7.57 17.89 -7.46
C GLN A 84 -7.69 18.83 -8.66
N GLU A 85 -7.27 18.40 -9.84
CA GLU A 85 -7.33 19.22 -11.08
C GLU A 85 -8.76 19.43 -11.58
N CYS A 86 -9.69 18.52 -11.25
CA CYS A 86 -11.10 18.65 -11.63
C CYS A 86 -11.86 19.60 -10.68
N GLU A 87 -11.36 19.82 -9.47
CA GLU A 87 -12.01 20.64 -8.46
C GLU A 87 -11.49 22.09 -8.51
N VAL A 88 -12.42 23.05 -8.52
CA VAL A 88 -12.04 24.47 -8.45
C VAL A 88 -11.62 24.79 -7.00
N PRO A 89 -10.40 25.30 -6.77
CA PRO A 89 -9.96 25.65 -5.42
C PRO A 89 -10.80 26.79 -4.85
N LEU A 90 -11.12 26.68 -3.55
CA LEU A 90 -12.04 27.59 -2.86
C LEU A 90 -11.58 29.06 -2.92
N ASN A 91 -10.27 29.31 -2.83
CA ASN A 91 -9.70 30.66 -2.92
C ASN A 91 -10.11 31.40 -4.22
N LEU A 92 -10.28 30.68 -5.34
CA LEU A 92 -10.71 31.27 -6.61
C LEU A 92 -12.19 31.66 -6.61
N LEU A 93 -13.01 30.94 -5.84
CA LEU A 93 -14.43 31.25 -5.70
C LEU A 93 -14.61 32.52 -4.87
N ASP A 94 -13.85 32.65 -3.78
CA ASP A 94 -13.87 33.83 -2.90
C ASP A 94 -13.40 35.09 -3.64
N GLU A 95 -12.33 34.98 -4.44
CA GLU A 95 -11.75 36.10 -5.18
C GLU A 95 -12.43 36.36 -6.55
N LYS A 96 -13.52 35.65 -6.87
CA LYS A 96 -14.16 35.69 -8.20
C LYS A 96 -14.48 37.11 -8.67
N LEU A 97 -15.04 37.94 -7.79
CA LEU A 97 -15.42 39.32 -8.12
C LEU A 97 -14.21 40.20 -8.43
N ALA A 98 -13.09 40.01 -7.72
CA ALA A 98 -11.86 40.75 -7.95
C ALA A 98 -11.14 40.33 -9.23
N ARG A 99 -11.23 39.04 -9.61
CA ARG A 99 -10.58 38.48 -10.80
C ARG A 99 -11.41 38.60 -12.07
N GLN A 100 -12.71 38.85 -11.96
CA GLN A 100 -13.59 38.96 -13.12
C GLN A 100 -13.27 40.23 -13.91
N ARG A 101 -12.81 40.05 -15.16
CA ARG A 101 -12.57 41.16 -16.09
C ARG A 101 -13.89 41.59 -16.74
N GLY A 102 -14.32 42.82 -16.51
CA GLY A 102 -15.53 43.40 -17.11
C GLY A 102 -15.33 43.90 -18.56
N ILE A 103 -14.78 43.06 -19.44
CA ILE A 103 -14.48 43.44 -20.82
C ILE A 103 -15.68 43.13 -21.71
N SER A 104 -16.30 44.16 -22.29
CA SER A 104 -17.24 44.01 -23.40
C SER A 104 -16.48 43.96 -24.73
N HIS A 105 -16.99 43.16 -25.68
CA HIS A 105 -16.40 43.04 -27.01
C HIS A 105 -17.22 43.85 -28.01
N SER A 106 -16.56 44.49 -28.96
CA SER A 106 -17.24 45.13 -30.09
C SER A 106 -17.87 44.07 -31.00
N ALA A 107 -18.95 44.43 -31.70
CA ALA A 107 -19.65 43.53 -32.61
C ALA A 107 -18.71 42.96 -33.69
N GLU A 108 -17.84 43.80 -34.27
CA GLU A 108 -16.85 43.38 -35.27
C GLU A 108 -15.90 42.30 -34.75
N LEU A 109 -15.47 42.37 -33.49
CA LEU A 109 -14.59 41.36 -32.89
C LEU A 109 -15.31 40.03 -32.70
N LEU A 110 -16.59 40.07 -32.32
CA LEU A 110 -17.42 38.87 -32.18
C LEU A 110 -17.63 38.19 -33.53
N GLU A 111 -17.95 38.95 -34.57
CA GLU A 111 -18.08 38.41 -35.93
C GLU A 111 -16.78 37.78 -36.43
N LYS A 112 -15.63 38.44 -36.20
CA LYS A 112 -14.31 37.88 -36.54
C LYS A 112 -14.05 36.55 -35.83
N ARG A 113 -14.40 36.43 -34.54
CA ARG A 113 -14.27 35.17 -33.79
C ARG A 113 -15.14 34.08 -34.38
N VAL A 114 -16.41 34.36 -34.67
CA VAL A 114 -17.34 33.39 -35.27
C VAL A 114 -16.82 32.92 -36.64
N LEU A 115 -16.27 33.81 -37.46
CA LEU A 115 -15.68 33.44 -38.74
C LEU A 115 -14.43 32.55 -38.56
N LEU A 116 -13.58 32.85 -37.57
CA LEU A 116 -12.41 32.03 -37.24
C LEU A 116 -12.83 30.64 -36.74
N GLU A 117 -13.82 30.55 -35.86
CA GLU A 117 -14.35 29.28 -35.35
C GLU A 117 -14.91 28.41 -36.48
N LYS A 118 -15.66 28.99 -37.42
CA LYS A 118 -16.15 28.28 -38.61
C LYS A 118 -15.01 27.74 -39.47
N ARG A 119 -13.97 28.55 -39.71
CA ARG A 119 -12.78 28.13 -40.46
C ARG A 119 -12.03 27.02 -39.74
N TRP A 120 -11.88 27.13 -38.42
CA TRP A 120 -11.22 26.12 -37.59
C TRP A 120 -11.99 24.80 -37.59
N ALA A 121 -13.32 24.84 -37.48
CA ALA A 121 -14.16 23.66 -37.56
C ALA A 121 -14.01 22.94 -38.92
N ASN A 122 -13.98 23.71 -40.02
CA ASN A 122 -13.75 23.15 -41.35
C ASN A 122 -12.36 22.51 -41.47
N PHE A 123 -11.32 23.19 -41.00
CA PHE A 123 -9.96 22.66 -41.00
C PHE A 123 -9.84 21.37 -40.18
N LYS A 124 -10.42 21.33 -38.98
CA LYS A 124 -10.40 20.12 -38.15
C LYS A 124 -11.19 18.97 -38.75
N ARG A 125 -12.30 19.26 -39.41
CA ARG A 125 -13.05 18.24 -40.17
C ARG A 125 -12.19 17.64 -41.28
N GLU A 126 -11.48 18.47 -42.05
CA GLU A 126 -10.60 18.00 -43.12
C GLU A 126 -9.42 17.18 -42.59
N GLN A 127 -8.80 17.61 -41.49
CA GLN A 127 -7.76 16.85 -40.81
C GLN A 127 -8.26 15.46 -40.40
N VAL A 128 -9.39 15.38 -39.69
CA VAL A 128 -9.96 14.10 -39.25
C VAL A 128 -10.33 13.20 -40.43
N LEU A 129 -10.90 13.75 -41.51
CA LEU A 129 -11.21 12.97 -42.71
C LEU A 129 -9.95 12.40 -43.36
N SER A 130 -8.87 13.18 -43.42
CA SER A 130 -7.58 12.71 -43.94
C SER A 130 -6.99 11.59 -43.08
N ASP A 131 -7.08 11.72 -41.75
CA ASP A 131 -6.58 10.72 -40.80
C ASP A 131 -7.36 9.41 -40.95
N LEU A 132 -8.69 9.49 -41.01
CA LEU A 132 -9.56 8.32 -41.22
C LEU A 132 -9.28 7.62 -42.55
N GLN A 133 -9.15 8.36 -43.66
CA GLN A 133 -8.78 7.79 -44.95
C GLN A 133 -7.42 7.08 -44.90
N THR A 134 -6.47 7.61 -44.13
CA THR A 134 -5.15 7.00 -43.97
C THR A 134 -5.25 5.70 -43.18
N ILE A 135 -6.01 5.68 -42.08
CA ILE A 135 -6.26 4.47 -41.29
C ILE A 135 -6.96 3.40 -42.13
N ASP A 136 -8.00 3.77 -42.88
CA ASP A 136 -8.73 2.83 -43.75
C ASP A 136 -7.81 2.19 -44.80
N ARG A 137 -6.94 3.00 -45.41
CA ARG A 137 -5.92 2.50 -46.37
C ARG A 137 -4.94 1.55 -45.70
N LEU A 138 -4.44 1.89 -44.51
CA LEU A 138 -3.51 1.04 -43.76
C LEU A 138 -4.14 -0.31 -43.41
N LEU A 139 -5.39 -0.29 -42.93
CA LEU A 139 -6.15 -1.51 -42.62
C LEU A 139 -6.40 -2.37 -43.86
N PHE A 140 -6.78 -1.75 -44.99
CA PHE A 140 -6.96 -2.47 -46.26
C PHE A 140 -5.64 -3.11 -46.73
N CYS A 141 -4.53 -2.37 -46.68
CA CYS A 141 -3.22 -2.91 -47.04
C CYS A 141 -2.80 -4.05 -46.11
N GLN A 142 -3.04 -3.93 -44.80
CA GLN A 142 -2.75 -4.99 -43.84
C GLN A 142 -3.55 -6.25 -44.13
N GLN A 143 -4.86 -6.12 -44.36
CA GLN A 143 -5.74 -7.26 -44.69
C GLN A 143 -5.30 -7.93 -45.99
N LYS A 144 -5.07 -7.15 -47.04
CA LYS A 144 -4.60 -7.67 -48.33
C LYS A 144 -3.28 -8.44 -48.18
N ALA A 145 -2.33 -7.90 -47.42
CA ALA A 145 -1.06 -8.56 -47.16
C ALA A 145 -1.24 -9.89 -46.40
N LEU A 146 -2.18 -9.96 -45.44
CA LEU A 146 -2.50 -11.20 -44.73
C LEU A 146 -3.18 -12.24 -45.62
N ASP A 147 -4.07 -11.82 -46.52
CA ASP A 147 -4.73 -12.70 -47.48
C ASP A 147 -3.71 -13.28 -48.49
N GLU A 148 -2.80 -12.46 -49.01
CA GLU A 148 -1.69 -12.89 -49.87
C GLU A 148 -0.77 -13.86 -49.13
N LEU A 149 -0.36 -13.53 -47.89
CA LEU A 149 0.50 -14.38 -47.07
C LEU A 149 -0.15 -15.74 -46.76
N ARG A 150 -1.48 -15.78 -46.54
CA ARG A 150 -2.22 -17.03 -46.34
C ARG A 150 -2.24 -17.90 -47.59
N ASN A 151 -2.35 -17.30 -48.78
CA ASN A 151 -2.33 -18.03 -50.04
C ASN A 151 -0.94 -18.63 -50.33
N GLU A 152 0.13 -17.98 -49.88
CA GLU A 152 1.51 -18.46 -50.02
C GLU A 152 1.88 -19.50 -48.97
N SER A 153 1.54 -19.25 -47.69
CA SER A 153 1.88 -20.14 -46.57
C SER A 153 0.94 -19.99 -45.38
N GLU A 154 0.28 -21.08 -45.00
CA GLU A 154 -0.64 -21.07 -43.86
C GLU A 154 0.08 -21.02 -42.50
N GLU A 155 1.28 -21.60 -42.39
CA GLU A 155 2.07 -21.61 -41.15
C GLU A 155 2.45 -20.18 -40.73
N LEU A 156 3.01 -19.38 -41.64
CA LEU A 156 3.38 -17.99 -41.36
C LEU A 156 2.16 -17.12 -41.03
N TYR A 157 0.99 -17.42 -41.61
CA TYR A 157 -0.25 -16.69 -41.31
C TYR A 157 -0.68 -16.92 -39.85
N GLN A 158 -0.58 -18.16 -39.37
CA GLN A 158 -0.92 -18.50 -37.99
C GLN A 158 0.02 -17.82 -37.00
N GLU A 159 1.30 -17.69 -37.33
CA GLU A 159 2.29 -16.96 -36.53
C GLU A 159 2.02 -15.44 -36.54
N ALA A 160 1.77 -14.85 -37.70
CA ALA A 160 1.57 -13.40 -37.86
C ALA A 160 0.32 -12.87 -37.13
N ILE A 161 -0.70 -13.70 -36.90
CA ILE A 161 -1.93 -13.33 -36.19
C ILE A 161 -1.77 -13.40 -34.67
N GLN A 162 -0.74 -14.08 -34.16
CA GLN A 162 -0.55 -14.17 -32.72
C GLN A 162 -0.30 -12.79 -32.10
N PHE A 163 -0.83 -12.60 -30.89
CA PHE A 163 -0.56 -11.39 -30.12
C PHE A 163 0.89 -11.38 -29.64
N ASP A 164 1.60 -10.29 -29.92
CA ASP A 164 2.92 -10.07 -29.35
C ASP A 164 2.82 -9.45 -27.94
N PHE A 165 3.07 -10.27 -26.93
CA PHE A 165 3.07 -9.83 -25.54
C PHE A 165 4.22 -8.88 -25.20
N HIS A 166 5.28 -8.80 -26.03
CA HIS A 166 6.40 -7.88 -25.80
C HIS A 166 6.02 -6.41 -26.02
N LEU A 167 4.92 -6.14 -26.72
CA LEU A 167 4.38 -4.79 -26.93
C LEU A 167 3.74 -4.21 -25.65
N ILE A 168 3.59 -5.00 -24.58
CA ILE A 168 2.95 -4.57 -23.33
C ILE A 168 3.96 -4.72 -22.18
N PRO A 169 4.37 -3.64 -21.48
CA PRO A 169 3.86 -2.27 -21.55
C PRO A 169 4.57 -1.40 -22.60
N PHE A 170 3.80 -0.74 -23.46
CA PHE A 170 4.30 0.27 -24.39
C PHE A 170 4.45 1.63 -23.71
N THR A 171 5.62 2.26 -23.82
CA THR A 171 5.88 3.63 -23.33
C THR A 171 6.43 4.50 -24.46
N SER A 172 5.83 5.66 -24.69
CA SER A 172 6.32 6.67 -25.62
C SER A 172 6.33 8.04 -24.96
N VAL A 173 7.33 8.85 -25.31
CA VAL A 173 7.44 10.25 -24.90
C VAL A 173 7.02 11.11 -26.10
N GLY A 174 6.19 12.13 -25.85
CA GLY A 174 5.75 13.05 -26.89
C GLY A 174 6.91 13.90 -27.45
N PRO A 175 6.73 14.53 -28.61
CA PRO A 175 7.73 15.44 -29.17
C PRO A 175 7.95 16.64 -28.24
N VAL A 176 9.21 17.07 -28.11
CA VAL A 176 9.61 18.29 -27.39
C VAL A 176 9.63 19.49 -28.34
N GLU A 177 9.38 20.70 -27.82
CA GLU A 177 9.43 21.94 -28.63
C GLU A 177 10.82 22.20 -29.22
N THR A 178 11.87 21.88 -28.45
CA THR A 178 13.27 22.00 -28.86
C THR A 178 14.02 20.71 -28.54
N PRO A 179 14.92 20.24 -29.43
CA PRO A 179 15.72 19.05 -29.19
C PRO A 179 16.71 19.29 -28.05
N ALA A 180 17.17 18.20 -27.43
CA ALA A 180 18.15 18.27 -26.35
C ALA A 180 19.50 18.82 -26.85
N ILE A 181 20.15 19.62 -26.01
CA ILE A 181 21.50 20.13 -26.25
C ILE A 181 22.50 19.08 -25.76
N GLU A 182 23.46 18.72 -26.60
CA GLU A 182 24.53 17.80 -26.23
C GLU A 182 25.42 18.38 -25.12
N ASN A 183 25.75 17.57 -24.12
CA ASN A 183 26.61 17.95 -22.98
C ASN A 183 26.12 19.17 -22.18
N TYR A 184 24.80 19.33 -22.07
CA TYR A 184 24.24 20.35 -21.20
C TYR A 184 24.38 19.94 -19.72
N ASP A 185 25.19 20.69 -18.97
CA ASP A 185 25.33 20.52 -17.53
C ASP A 185 24.10 21.10 -16.81
N VAL A 186 23.22 20.21 -16.35
CA VAL A 186 22.02 20.56 -15.59
C VAL A 186 22.44 21.06 -14.20
N PRO A 187 21.92 22.20 -13.70
CA PRO A 187 22.23 22.68 -12.36
C PRO A 187 21.69 21.73 -11.28
N ASP A 188 22.43 21.60 -10.17
CA ASP A 188 22.03 20.77 -9.03
C ASP A 188 20.79 21.32 -8.33
N GLY A 189 19.90 20.42 -7.91
CA GLY A 189 18.70 20.75 -7.15
C GLY A 189 18.07 19.54 -6.46
N GLU A 190 17.31 19.78 -5.40
CA GLU A 190 16.58 18.73 -4.66
C GLU A 190 15.13 18.61 -5.14
N TYR A 191 14.67 17.38 -5.40
CA TYR A 191 13.27 17.09 -5.69
C TYR A 191 12.53 16.73 -4.39
N GLN A 192 11.58 17.56 -3.98
CA GLN A 192 10.68 17.26 -2.87
C GLN A 192 9.29 16.88 -3.38
N ASP A 193 8.87 15.65 -3.11
CA ASP A 193 7.51 15.19 -3.42
C ASP A 193 6.50 15.82 -2.46
N VAL A 194 5.70 16.75 -2.97
CA VAL A 194 4.62 17.44 -2.24
C VAL A 194 3.24 16.80 -2.44
N SER A 195 3.20 15.58 -2.99
CA SER A 195 1.94 14.86 -3.24
C SER A 195 1.18 14.58 -1.94
N LYS A 196 -0.13 14.92 -1.93
CA LYS A 196 -0.99 14.69 -0.76
C LYS A 196 -1.26 13.20 -0.60
N LYS A 197 -0.93 12.65 0.57
CA LYS A 197 -1.24 11.26 0.93
C LYS A 197 -2.68 11.19 1.46
N TRP A 198 -3.50 10.37 0.82
CA TRP A 198 -4.88 10.06 1.22
C TRP A 198 -4.86 8.66 1.86
N THR A 199 -5.14 8.57 3.17
CA THR A 199 -5.18 7.32 3.97
C THR A 199 -6.58 7.05 4.50
#